data_AF-A0A7Y2XW23-F1
#
_entry.id   AF-A0A7Y2XW23-F1
#
_cell.length_a   1.000
_cell.length_b   1.000
_cell.length_c   1.000
_cell.angle_alpha   90.00
_cell.angle_beta   90.00
_cell.angle_gamma   90.00
#
_symmetry.space_group_name_H-M   'P 1'
#
loop_
_entity.id
_entity.type
_entity.pdbx_description
1 polymer ?
#
loop_
_entity_poly.entity_id
_entity_poly.type
_entity_poly.pdbx_seq_one_letter_code
_entity_poly.pdbx_strand_id
1 'polypeptide(L)'
;MNKNDFKNPLIQSGAVLLLVFLLISIVAGSESQGLWGSIGALISGLFSAILFVIALCISIVFSIAVIIGIYVAAVSIYSADKGRDLLAQLKTSLNALYAKVRGTTPKYKVFSSKRVEPEPEPAQATRPSSPAAPQPTPKASAGARPAQVPALEAKVETINSMLTDLTHYTSTNAEKIAALNQQMDAFSNASNHEGKLTTVSEAQERISAEMQELNGRIETSSEAIQKLEQRLGNEIENIKQELAALHDKTSVPEVVSGILSYIDAPEDRDLITDKAKEAISRGMTYSQIVDFFEASLSDEVYQELAAHPRLTKDFLRSIKKKF
;
A
#
# COMPACT_ATOMS: atom_id res chain seq x y z
N MET A 1 52.16 -4.26 0.22
CA MET A 1 51.27 -3.53 -0.69
C MET A 1 50.03 -3.08 0.07
N ASN A 2 49.76 -1.78 0.05
CA ASN A 2 48.69 -1.18 0.83
C ASN A 2 47.36 -1.44 0.12
N LYS A 3 46.37 -2.05 0.79
CA LYS A 3 45.09 -2.48 0.17
C LYS A 3 44.23 -1.31 -0.34
N ASN A 4 44.65 -0.07 -0.12
CA ASN A 4 43.95 1.14 -0.55
C ASN A 4 44.41 1.64 -1.94
N ASP A 5 45.56 1.20 -2.46
CA ASP A 5 46.07 1.69 -3.75
C ASP A 5 45.27 1.18 -4.95
N PHE A 6 44.51 0.08 -4.80
CA PHE A 6 43.64 -0.44 -5.86
C PHE A 6 42.21 0.13 -5.84
N LYS A 7 41.76 0.69 -4.72
CA LYS A 7 40.35 1.15 -4.61
C LYS A 7 40.10 2.45 -5.36
N ASN A 8 41.03 3.39 -5.27
CA ASN A 8 40.93 4.66 -5.98
C ASN A 8 40.86 4.50 -7.50
N PRO A 9 41.77 3.77 -8.17
CA PRO A 9 41.70 3.60 -9.62
C PRO A 9 40.45 2.82 -10.05
N LEU A 10 39.94 1.88 -9.24
CA LEU A 10 38.73 1.13 -9.56
C LEU A 10 37.45 1.99 -9.50
N ILE A 11 37.35 2.85 -8.48
CA ILE A 11 36.25 3.82 -8.36
C ILE A 11 36.33 4.86 -9.48
N GLN A 12 37.56 5.31 -9.79
CA GLN A 12 37.80 6.26 -10.86
C GLN A 12 37.44 5.68 -12.24
N SER A 13 37.82 4.44 -12.53
CA SER A 13 37.44 3.77 -13.79
C SER A 13 35.92 3.57 -13.90
N GLY A 14 35.25 3.25 -12.79
CA GLY A 14 33.79 3.13 -12.76
C GLY A 14 33.08 4.45 -13.07
N ALA A 15 33.58 5.56 -12.52
CA ALA A 15 33.04 6.89 -12.79
C ALA A 15 33.23 7.32 -14.27
N VAL A 16 34.40 7.04 -14.84
CA VAL A 16 34.69 7.32 -16.26
C VAL A 16 33.78 6.50 -17.17
N LEU A 17 33.59 5.20 -16.87
CA LEU A 17 32.75 4.32 -17.67
C LEU A 17 31.28 4.76 -17.62
N LEU A 18 30.78 5.19 -16.46
CA LEU A 18 29.43 5.74 -16.30
C LEU A 18 29.26 7.03 -17.12
N LEU A 19 30.25 7.93 -17.09
CA LEU A 19 30.24 9.14 -17.91
C LEU A 19 30.16 8.84 -19.41
N VAL A 20 30.93 7.85 -19.88
CA VAL A 20 30.93 7.42 -21.28
C VAL A 20 29.57 6.82 -21.67
N PHE A 21 28.98 5.99 -20.80
CA PHE A 21 27.65 5.43 -21.04
C PHE A 21 26.58 6.53 -21.14
N LEU A 22 26.66 7.53 -20.26
CA LEU A 22 25.74 8.68 -20.24
C LEU A 22 25.87 9.51 -21.52
N LEU A 23 27.10 9.72 -22.01
CA LEU A 23 27.35 10.37 -23.31
C LEU A 23 26.74 9.59 -24.47
N ILE A 24 26.90 8.25 -24.49
CA ILE A 24 26.33 7.40 -25.54
C ILE A 24 24.79 7.44 -25.50
N SER A 25 24.17 7.38 -24.31
CA SER A 25 22.72 7.47 -24.16
C SER A 25 22.16 8.82 -24.62
N ILE A 26 22.89 9.92 -24.42
CA ILE A 26 22.50 11.24 -24.93
C ILE A 26 22.57 11.28 -26.46
N VAL A 27 23.63 10.72 -27.05
CA VAL A 27 23.81 10.71 -28.52
C VAL A 27 22.79 9.79 -29.21
N ALA A 28 22.45 8.65 -28.61
CA ALA A 28 21.52 7.69 -29.19
C ALA A 28 20.04 8.14 -29.13
N GLY A 29 19.69 9.08 -28.24
CA GLY A 29 18.32 9.52 -28.03
C GLY A 29 17.90 10.80 -28.77
N SER A 30 18.81 11.47 -29.48
CA SER A 30 18.48 12.73 -30.16
C SER A 30 18.02 12.51 -31.60
N GLU A 31 16.71 12.59 -31.85
CA GLU A 31 16.20 12.74 -33.21
C GLU A 31 16.59 14.11 -33.78
N SER A 32 17.18 14.10 -34.98
CA SER A 32 17.87 15.26 -35.56
C SER A 32 16.89 16.26 -36.21
N GLN A 33 16.29 17.15 -35.44
CA GLN A 33 15.63 18.36 -35.97
C GLN A 33 16.41 19.62 -35.59
N GLY A 34 17.37 19.97 -36.45
CA GLY A 34 18.04 21.28 -36.45
C GLY A 34 19.10 21.51 -35.38
N LEU A 35 20.04 22.40 -35.70
CA LEU A 35 21.16 22.80 -34.84
C LEU A 35 20.72 23.42 -33.50
N TRP A 36 19.53 24.03 -33.48
CA TRP A 36 18.90 24.54 -32.25
C TRP A 36 18.17 23.45 -31.44
N GLY A 37 17.68 22.39 -32.10
CA GLY A 37 17.11 21.23 -31.43
C GLY A 37 18.17 20.41 -30.69
N SER A 38 19.41 20.37 -31.19
CA SER A 38 20.49 19.60 -30.54
C SER A 38 20.88 20.14 -29.16
N ILE A 39 20.88 21.47 -28.98
CA ILE A 39 21.19 22.11 -27.69
C ILE A 39 20.05 21.84 -26.69
N GLY A 40 18.80 21.92 -27.12
CA GLY A 40 17.63 21.59 -26.29
C GLY A 40 17.60 20.12 -25.88
N ALA A 41 17.90 19.22 -26.83
CA ALA A 41 17.99 17.78 -26.59
C ALA A 41 19.13 17.42 -25.61
N LEU A 42 20.27 18.12 -25.67
CA LEU A 42 21.37 17.95 -24.73
C LEU A 42 20.98 18.30 -23.29
N ILE A 43 20.30 19.44 -23.09
CA ILE A 43 19.86 19.88 -21.76
C ILE A 43 18.77 18.94 -21.22
N SER A 44 17.79 18.57 -22.07
CA SER A 44 16.73 17.64 -21.70
C SER A 44 17.28 16.23 -21.37
N GLY A 45 18.22 15.75 -22.19
CA GLY A 45 18.93 14.49 -21.98
C GLY A 45 19.74 14.48 -20.68
N LEU A 46 20.44 15.59 -20.38
CA LEU A 46 21.17 15.74 -19.11
C LEU A 46 20.22 15.70 -17.92
N PHE A 47 19.08 16.40 -17.99
CA PHE A 47 18.09 16.40 -16.92
C PHE A 47 17.47 15.01 -16.72
N SER A 48 17.13 14.32 -17.81
CA SER A 48 16.63 12.95 -17.79
C SER A 48 17.67 11.98 -17.21
N ALA A 49 18.94 12.13 -17.55
CA ALA A 49 20.02 11.33 -16.98
C ALA A 49 20.21 11.57 -15.48
N ILE A 50 20.14 12.83 -15.02
CA ILE A 50 20.18 13.16 -13.59
C ILE A 50 18.98 12.54 -12.86
N LEU A 51 17.77 12.68 -13.41
CA LEU A 51 16.56 12.07 -12.85
C LEU A 51 16.66 10.54 -12.81
N PHE A 52 17.22 9.93 -13.85
CA PHE A 52 17.46 8.49 -13.90
C PHE A 52 18.43 8.05 -12.80
N VAL A 53 19.52 8.78 -12.57
CA VAL A 53 20.47 8.48 -11.49
C VAL A 53 19.79 8.60 -10.12
N ILE A 54 18.98 9.63 -9.90
CA ILE A 54 18.21 9.80 -8.66
C ILE A 54 17.23 8.63 -8.46
N ALA A 55 16.46 8.29 -9.51
CA ALA A 55 15.52 7.17 -9.48
C ALA A 55 16.22 5.83 -9.23
N LEU A 56 17.39 5.60 -9.86
CA LEU A 56 18.22 4.42 -9.64
C LEU A 56 18.71 4.34 -8.19
N CYS A 57 19.19 5.45 -7.61
CA CYS A 57 19.58 5.49 -6.21
C CYS A 57 18.42 5.15 -5.27
N ILE A 58 17.24 5.71 -5.50
CA ILE A 58 16.03 5.41 -4.70
C ILE A 58 15.65 3.94 -4.84
N SER A 59 15.64 3.41 -6.07
CA SER A 59 15.30 2.02 -6.37
C SER A 59 16.27 1.03 -5.71
N ILE A 60 17.57 1.32 -5.70
CA ILE A 60 18.58 0.51 -5.01
C ILE A 60 18.33 0.50 -3.50
N VAL A 61 18.07 1.65 -2.88
CA VAL A 61 17.78 1.73 -1.45
C VAL A 61 16.51 0.94 -1.10
N PHE A 62 15.47 1.06 -1.93
CA PHE A 62 14.23 0.32 -1.76
C PHE A 62 14.45 -1.19 -1.92
N SER A 63 15.21 -1.62 -2.93
CA SER A 63 15.55 -3.03 -3.16
C SER A 63 16.29 -3.64 -1.96
N ILE A 64 17.27 -2.94 -1.42
CA ILE A 64 18.00 -3.38 -0.21
C ILE A 64 17.04 -3.49 0.99
N ALA A 65 16.15 -2.52 1.17
CA ALA A 65 15.16 -2.56 2.26
C ALA A 65 14.23 -3.78 2.16
N VAL A 66 13.78 -4.13 0.95
CA VAL A 66 12.95 -5.31 0.69
C VAL A 66 13.72 -6.60 0.99
N ILE A 67 14.96 -6.74 0.53
CA ILE A 67 15.80 -7.92 0.80
C ILE A 67 16.01 -8.11 2.30
N ILE A 68 16.30 -7.03 3.02
CA ILE A 68 16.45 -7.06 4.48
C ILE A 68 15.12 -7.45 5.15
N GLY A 69 14.00 -6.93 4.69
CA GLY A 69 12.67 -7.28 5.21
C GLY A 69 12.36 -8.78 5.06
N ILE A 70 12.62 -9.34 3.87
CA ILE A 70 12.46 -10.76 3.59
C ILE A 70 13.39 -11.60 4.49
N TYR A 71 14.65 -11.18 4.65
CA TYR A 71 15.60 -11.86 5.52
C TYR A 71 15.15 -11.88 6.98
N VAL A 72 14.71 -10.74 7.53
CA VAL A 72 14.20 -10.66 8.91
C VAL A 72 12.94 -11.49 9.09
N ALA A 73 12.03 -11.48 8.10
CA ALA A 73 10.83 -12.32 8.12
C ALA A 73 11.19 -13.81 8.15
N ALA A 74 12.12 -14.25 7.31
CA ALA A 74 12.59 -15.63 7.27
C ALA A 74 13.21 -16.08 8.61
N VAL A 75 14.04 -15.24 9.22
CA VAL A 75 14.63 -15.53 10.54
C VAL A 75 13.55 -15.53 11.64
N SER A 76 12.56 -14.65 11.56
CA SER A 76 11.48 -14.57 12.55
C SER A 76 10.57 -15.80 12.54
N ILE A 77 10.41 -16.46 11.39
CA ILE A 77 9.69 -17.74 11.28
C ILE A 77 10.45 -18.86 12.02
N TYR A 78 11.78 -18.87 11.92
CA TYR A 78 12.59 -19.88 12.61
C TYR A 78 12.75 -19.59 14.12
N SER A 79 12.86 -18.31 14.49
CA SER A 79 12.95 -17.87 15.88
C SER A 79 12.55 -16.39 15.99
N ALA A 80 11.40 -16.15 16.62
CA ALA A 80 10.88 -14.80 16.81
C ALA A 80 11.83 -13.88 17.60
N ASP A 81 12.53 -14.43 18.59
CA ASP A 81 13.47 -13.67 19.43
C ASP A 81 14.70 -13.23 18.63
N LYS A 82 15.28 -14.13 17.81
CA LYS A 82 16.40 -13.78 16.92
C LYS A 82 16.01 -12.72 15.90
N GLY A 83 14.79 -12.82 15.34
CA GLY A 83 14.26 -11.81 14.41
C GLY A 83 14.16 -10.43 15.05
N ARG A 84 13.68 -10.36 16.31
CA ARG A 84 13.60 -9.11 17.08
C ARG A 84 14.97 -8.51 17.38
N ASP A 85 15.94 -9.33 17.79
CA ASP A 85 17.30 -8.88 18.07
C ASP A 85 17.99 -8.32 16.82
N LEU A 86 17.86 -9.00 15.68
CA LEU A 86 18.39 -8.53 14.40
C LEU A 86 17.76 -7.21 13.96
N LEU A 87 16.44 -7.05 14.15
CA LEU A 87 15.75 -5.80 13.85
C LEU A 87 16.23 -4.66 14.77
N ALA A 88 16.43 -4.92 16.06
CA ALA A 88 16.97 -3.94 17.01
C ALA A 88 18.40 -3.52 16.65
N GLN A 89 19.25 -4.48 16.27
CA GLN A 89 20.62 -4.21 15.82
C GLN A 89 20.65 -3.41 14.51
N LEU A 90 19.78 -3.75 13.55
CA LEU A 90 19.63 -3.02 12.29
C LEU A 90 19.19 -1.57 12.55
N LYS A 91 18.17 -1.34 13.38
CA LYS A 91 17.71 0.00 13.77
C LYS A 91 18.83 0.82 14.41
N THR A 92 19.62 0.21 15.29
CA THR A 92 20.74 0.87 15.96
C THR A 92 21.82 1.26 14.94
N SER A 93 22.13 0.36 14.00
CA SER A 93 23.12 0.59 12.94
C SER A 93 22.67 1.67 11.96
N LEU A 94 21.39 1.67 11.56
CA LEU A 94 20.77 2.69 10.71
C LEU A 94 20.79 4.06 11.40
N ASN A 95 20.43 4.12 12.69
CA ASN A 95 20.50 5.37 13.45
C ASN A 95 21.93 5.91 13.55
N ALA A 96 22.91 5.03 13.75
CA ALA A 96 24.32 5.43 13.79
C ALA A 96 24.80 5.97 12.43
N LEU A 97 24.43 5.31 11.32
CA LEU A 97 24.72 5.78 9.96
C LEU A 97 24.03 7.10 9.65
N TYR A 98 22.74 7.22 9.97
CA TYR A 98 21.95 8.43 9.76
C TYR A 98 22.53 9.62 10.54
N ALA A 99 22.92 9.40 11.79
CA ALA A 99 23.58 10.43 12.60
C ALA A 99 24.94 10.85 12.02
N LYS A 100 25.72 9.88 11.49
CA LYS A 100 27.00 10.16 10.82
C LYS A 100 26.81 10.98 9.54
N VAL A 101 25.80 10.67 8.72
CA VAL A 101 25.48 11.42 7.50
C VAL A 101 24.99 12.83 7.84
N ARG A 102 24.22 13.00 8.92
CA ARG A 102 23.71 14.30 9.35
C ARG A 102 24.77 15.18 10.05
N GLY A 103 25.99 14.68 10.24
CA GLY A 103 27.08 15.40 10.92
C GLY A 103 26.83 15.63 12.42
N THR A 104 25.70 15.15 12.95
CA THR A 104 25.38 15.21 14.36
C THR A 104 26.03 14.01 15.03
N THR A 105 27.26 14.16 15.55
CA THR A 105 27.89 13.13 16.38
C THR A 105 27.04 12.92 17.63
N PRO A 106 26.29 11.81 17.74
CA PRO A 106 25.50 11.58 18.93
C PRO A 106 26.45 11.07 20.02
N LYS A 107 26.44 11.71 21.19
CA LYS A 107 27.10 11.19 22.39
C LYS A 107 26.33 9.96 22.89
N TYR A 108 26.45 8.83 22.21
CA TYR A 108 25.86 7.58 22.69
C TYR A 108 26.70 7.06 23.85
N LYS A 109 26.10 7.13 25.04
CA LYS A 109 26.58 6.45 26.24
C LYS A 109 26.38 4.95 25.99
N VAL A 110 27.46 4.25 25.66
CA VAL A 110 27.47 2.80 25.44
C VAL A 110 26.94 2.13 26.70
N PHE A 111 25.71 1.64 26.64
CA PHE A 111 25.21 0.69 27.63
C PHE A 111 25.79 -0.67 27.25
N SER A 112 26.89 -1.03 27.90
CA SER A 112 27.39 -2.40 27.89
C SER A 112 26.34 -3.30 28.53
N SER A 113 25.53 -3.98 27.71
CA SER A 113 24.75 -5.13 28.17
C SER A 113 25.71 -6.18 28.67
N LYS A 114 25.71 -6.36 29.99
CA LYS A 114 26.36 -7.46 30.69
C LYS A 114 25.77 -8.76 30.15
N ARG A 115 26.59 -9.50 29.40
CA ARG A 115 26.30 -10.86 28.91
C ARG A 115 25.99 -11.72 30.13
N VAL A 116 24.72 -12.06 30.32
CA VAL A 116 24.32 -13.08 31.30
C VAL A 116 24.75 -14.43 30.73
N GLU A 117 25.66 -15.06 31.45
CA GLU A 117 26.15 -16.40 31.23
C GLU A 117 25.01 -17.40 31.49
N PRO A 118 24.72 -18.34 30.57
CA PRO A 118 23.63 -19.29 30.75
C PRO A 118 23.95 -20.28 31.88
N GLU A 119 23.14 -20.21 32.93
CA GLU A 119 23.13 -21.12 34.07
C GLU A 119 22.65 -22.53 33.61
N PRO A 120 23.32 -23.62 34.05
CA PRO A 120 22.99 -24.97 33.60
C PRO A 120 21.69 -25.48 34.20
N GLU A 121 20.86 -26.02 33.31
CA GLU A 121 19.59 -26.70 33.50
C GLU A 121 19.68 -27.85 34.53
N PRO A 122 18.87 -27.86 35.61
CA PRO A 122 18.60 -29.05 36.37
C PRO A 122 17.27 -29.70 35.94
N ALA A 123 17.43 -30.91 35.42
CA ALA A 123 16.59 -32.09 35.61
C ALA A 123 15.06 -31.92 35.73
N GLN A 124 14.41 -32.44 34.68
CA GLN A 124 13.02 -32.92 34.63
C GLN A 124 12.49 -33.45 35.97
N ALA A 125 11.43 -32.81 36.47
CA ALA A 125 10.49 -33.40 37.41
C ALA A 125 9.11 -33.48 36.74
N THR A 126 8.79 -34.69 36.31
CA THR A 126 7.46 -35.17 35.95
C THR A 126 6.43 -34.77 37.01
N ARG A 127 5.39 -34.04 36.59
CA ARG A 127 4.13 -33.96 37.34
C ARG A 127 2.93 -34.29 36.46
N PRO A 128 1.91 -34.95 37.03
CA PRO A 128 0.88 -35.65 36.29
C PRO A 128 -0.27 -34.73 35.87
N SER A 129 -0.80 -35.08 34.70
CA SER A 129 -2.08 -34.71 34.13
C SER A 129 -3.22 -34.58 35.16
N SER A 130 -3.92 -33.45 35.13
CA SER A 130 -5.20 -33.22 35.78
C SER A 130 -6.25 -32.79 34.74
N PRO A 131 -7.54 -33.10 34.96
CA PRO A 131 -8.49 -33.41 33.89
C PRO A 131 -9.15 -32.20 33.23
N ALA A 132 -9.54 -32.42 31.99
CA ALA A 132 -10.31 -31.54 31.13
C ALA A 132 -11.57 -30.97 31.81
N ALA A 133 -11.67 -29.64 31.83
CA ALA A 133 -12.92 -28.93 32.02
C ALA A 133 -13.60 -28.73 30.65
N PRO A 134 -14.93 -28.94 30.54
CA PRO A 134 -15.65 -28.88 29.28
C PRO A 134 -15.73 -27.45 28.72
N GLN A 135 -15.28 -27.28 27.47
CA GLN A 135 -15.54 -26.11 26.66
C GLN A 135 -17.06 -25.98 26.39
N PRO A 136 -17.68 -24.82 26.59
CA PRO A 136 -19.00 -24.54 26.04
C PRO A 136 -18.89 -24.33 24.53
N THR A 137 -19.69 -25.10 23.81
CA THR A 137 -19.90 -25.04 22.37
C THR A 137 -20.36 -23.64 21.91
N PRO A 138 -19.74 -23.04 20.87
CA PRO A 138 -20.26 -21.83 20.27
C PRO A 138 -21.50 -22.19 19.44
N LYS A 139 -22.67 -21.70 19.88
CA LYS A 139 -23.89 -21.69 19.06
C LYS A 139 -23.66 -20.75 17.88
N ALA A 140 -23.60 -21.34 16.69
CA ALA A 140 -23.67 -20.61 15.43
C ALA A 140 -25.02 -19.89 15.31
N SER A 141 -24.99 -18.55 15.39
CA SER A 141 -26.12 -17.70 15.00
C SER A 141 -25.94 -17.34 13.53
N ALA A 142 -26.59 -18.12 12.66
CA ALA A 142 -26.77 -17.80 11.25
C ALA A 142 -27.91 -16.76 11.14
N GLY A 143 -27.55 -15.47 11.21
CA GLY A 143 -28.48 -14.34 11.09
C GLY A 143 -28.19 -13.50 9.85
N ALA A 144 -28.93 -13.78 8.77
CA ALA A 144 -29.28 -12.86 7.67
C ALA A 144 -28.24 -11.83 7.18
N ARG A 145 -27.37 -12.24 6.24
CA ARG A 145 -26.78 -11.34 5.22
C ARG A 145 -26.93 -11.98 3.82
N PRO A 146 -28.02 -11.74 3.06
CA PRO A 146 -28.08 -12.23 1.68
C PRO A 146 -28.16 -11.14 0.60
N ALA A 147 -28.24 -9.84 0.92
CA ALA A 147 -28.58 -8.83 -0.11
C ALA A 147 -27.40 -8.02 -0.70
N GLN A 148 -26.26 -7.92 -0.02
CA GLN A 148 -25.19 -6.98 -0.46
C GLN A 148 -24.06 -7.66 -1.27
N VAL A 149 -23.77 -8.94 -1.00
CA VAL A 149 -22.77 -9.71 -1.76
C VAL A 149 -23.10 -9.81 -3.26
N PRO A 150 -24.35 -10.12 -3.68
CA PRO A 150 -24.65 -10.22 -5.12
C PRO A 150 -24.56 -8.88 -5.85
N ALA A 151 -24.80 -7.76 -5.16
CA ALA A 151 -24.66 -6.42 -5.74
C ALA A 151 -23.19 -6.03 -5.97
N LEU A 152 -22.29 -6.43 -5.06
CA LEU A 152 -20.85 -6.25 -5.25
C LEU A 152 -20.30 -7.18 -6.34
N GLU A 153 -20.76 -8.44 -6.39
CA GLU A 153 -20.36 -9.38 -7.45
C GLU A 153 -20.75 -8.87 -8.84
N ALA A 154 -21.96 -8.34 -9.01
CA ALA A 154 -22.39 -7.74 -10.28
C ALA A 154 -21.54 -6.52 -10.70
N LYS A 155 -21.08 -5.70 -9.75
CA LYS A 155 -20.16 -4.58 -10.03
C LYS A 155 -18.77 -5.08 -10.45
N VAL A 156 -18.25 -6.11 -9.79
CA VAL A 156 -16.97 -6.74 -10.15
C VAL A 156 -17.03 -7.36 -11.55
N GLU A 157 -18.13 -8.02 -11.89
CA GLU A 157 -18.37 -8.58 -13.22
C GLU A 157 -18.33 -7.48 -14.31
N THR A 158 -18.98 -6.34 -14.04
CA THR A 158 -19.03 -5.19 -14.95
C THR A 158 -17.64 -4.55 -15.14
N ILE A 159 -16.85 -4.43 -14.06
CA ILE A 159 -15.47 -3.92 -14.15
C ILE A 159 -14.60 -4.86 -14.97
N ASN A 160 -14.73 -6.18 -14.77
CA ASN A 160 -13.97 -7.18 -15.52
C ASN A 160 -14.31 -7.18 -17.01
N SER A 161 -15.60 -6.99 -17.38
CA SER A 161 -15.98 -6.90 -18.79
C SER A 161 -15.38 -5.65 -19.44
N MET A 162 -15.41 -4.50 -18.77
CA MET A 162 -14.82 -3.25 -19.28
C MET A 162 -13.30 -3.36 -19.44
N LEU A 163 -12.61 -4.03 -18.51
CA LEU A 163 -11.16 -4.25 -18.61
C LEU A 163 -10.80 -5.15 -19.81
N THR A 164 -11.66 -6.15 -20.08
CA THR A 164 -11.50 -7.04 -21.24
C THR A 164 -11.66 -6.28 -22.55
N ASP A 165 -12.68 -5.42 -22.65
CA ASP A 165 -12.89 -4.57 -23.82
C ASP A 165 -11.72 -3.61 -24.05
N LEU A 166 -11.21 -2.97 -23.00
CA LEU A 166 -10.06 -2.07 -23.09
C LEU A 166 -8.79 -2.80 -23.57
N THR A 167 -8.59 -4.04 -23.09
CA THR A 167 -7.48 -4.90 -23.52
C THR A 167 -7.60 -5.24 -25.01
N HIS A 168 -8.81 -5.54 -25.48
CA HIS A 168 -9.07 -5.80 -26.89
C HIS A 168 -8.78 -4.57 -27.76
N TYR A 169 -9.29 -3.38 -27.39
CA TYR A 169 -9.00 -2.13 -28.11
C TYR A 169 -7.51 -1.81 -28.18
N THR A 170 -6.78 -2.05 -27.09
CA THR A 170 -5.33 -1.82 -27.02
C THR A 170 -4.58 -2.79 -27.95
N SER A 171 -4.98 -4.06 -27.98
CA SER A 171 -4.40 -5.06 -28.89
C SER A 171 -4.64 -4.71 -30.36
N THR A 172 -5.87 -4.31 -30.73
CA THR A 172 -6.18 -3.91 -32.11
C THR A 172 -5.39 -2.67 -32.55
N ASN A 173 -5.19 -1.71 -31.65
CA ASN A 173 -4.38 -0.54 -31.96
C ASN A 173 -2.89 -0.88 -32.11
N ALA A 174 -2.36 -1.79 -31.28
CA ALA A 174 -0.99 -2.27 -31.42
C ALA A 174 -0.74 -2.98 -32.77
N GLU A 175 -1.67 -3.81 -33.22
CA GLU A 175 -1.60 -4.46 -34.54
C GLU A 175 -1.59 -3.45 -35.69
N LYS A 176 -2.44 -2.41 -35.62
CA LYS A 176 -2.46 -1.36 -36.65
C LYS A 176 -1.16 -0.55 -36.67
N ILE A 177 -0.58 -0.23 -35.51
CA ILE A 177 0.72 0.45 -35.45
C ILE A 177 1.82 -0.42 -36.06
N ALA A 178 1.81 -1.73 -35.79
CA ALA A 178 2.76 -2.65 -36.40
C ALA A 178 2.60 -2.73 -37.93
N ALA A 179 1.36 -2.74 -38.44
CA ALA A 179 1.07 -2.71 -39.87
C ALA A 179 1.55 -1.39 -40.52
N LEU A 180 1.36 -0.26 -39.84
CA LEU A 180 1.78 1.06 -40.32
C LEU A 180 3.31 1.16 -40.37
N ASN A 181 4.01 0.62 -39.36
CA ASN A 181 5.48 0.51 -39.37
C ASN A 181 5.97 -0.38 -40.53
N GLN A 182 5.32 -1.52 -40.78
CA GLN A 182 5.68 -2.36 -41.93
C GLN A 182 5.47 -1.66 -43.27
N GLN A 183 4.40 -0.87 -43.42
CA GLN A 183 4.21 -0.05 -44.61
C GLN A 183 5.30 1.03 -44.74
N MET A 184 5.71 1.65 -43.64
CA MET A 184 6.79 2.63 -43.60
C MET A 184 8.13 2.01 -44.02
N ASP A 185 8.43 0.81 -43.54
CA ASP A 185 9.65 0.07 -43.90
C ASP A 185 9.65 -0.36 -45.38
N ALA A 186 8.50 -0.83 -45.88
CA ALA A 186 8.33 -1.16 -47.29
C ALA A 186 8.51 0.06 -48.19
N PHE A 187 8.06 1.23 -47.74
CA PHE A 187 8.28 2.50 -48.43
C PHE A 187 9.74 2.92 -48.43
N SER A 188 10.40 2.86 -47.26
CA SER A 188 11.82 3.20 -47.12
C SER A 188 12.70 2.35 -48.05
N ASN A 189 12.43 1.05 -48.14
CA ASN A 189 13.15 0.13 -49.03
C ASN A 189 12.83 0.31 -50.52
N ALA A 190 11.66 0.86 -50.87
CA ALA A 190 11.28 1.12 -52.26
C ALA A 190 11.97 2.36 -52.88
N SER A 191 12.72 3.14 -52.09
CA SER A 191 13.34 4.42 -52.48
C SER A 191 14.53 4.33 -53.45
N ASN A 192 14.92 3.13 -53.91
CA ASN A 192 16.09 2.93 -54.78
C ASN A 192 15.83 2.98 -56.30
N HIS A 193 14.63 3.35 -56.77
CA HIS A 193 14.34 3.44 -58.21
C HIS A 193 13.62 4.73 -58.61
N GLU A 194 14.31 5.51 -59.44
CA GLU A 194 14.04 6.88 -59.92
C GLU A 194 12.73 7.06 -60.74
N GLY A 195 11.96 5.99 -60.97
CA GLY A 195 10.72 6.01 -61.76
C GLY A 195 9.41 6.19 -60.95
N LYS A 196 9.47 6.38 -59.63
CA LYS A 196 8.32 6.22 -58.72
C LYS A 196 7.80 7.49 -58.03
N LEU A 197 8.21 8.69 -58.45
CA LEU A 197 7.85 9.96 -57.78
C LEU A 197 6.32 10.17 -57.64
N THR A 198 5.52 9.71 -58.61
CA THR A 198 4.06 9.77 -58.55
C THR A 198 3.47 8.80 -57.53
N THR A 199 4.00 7.57 -57.44
CA THR A 199 3.56 6.58 -56.43
C THR A 199 3.97 6.95 -55.00
N VAL A 200 5.06 7.70 -54.84
CA VAL A 200 5.50 8.26 -53.55
C VAL A 200 4.52 9.34 -53.08
N SER A 201 4.07 10.21 -53.99
CA SER A 201 3.07 11.24 -53.68
C SER A 201 1.72 10.63 -53.28
N GLU A 202 1.23 9.62 -54.02
CA GLU A 202 -0.02 8.93 -53.69
C GLU A 202 0.06 8.17 -52.35
N ALA A 203 1.20 7.56 -52.05
CA ALA A 203 1.43 6.89 -50.76
C ALA A 203 1.49 7.91 -49.61
N GLN A 204 2.10 9.08 -49.82
CA GLN A 204 2.14 10.14 -48.81
C GLN A 204 0.74 10.68 -48.50
N GLU A 205 -0.12 10.87 -49.51
CA GLU A 205 -1.51 11.26 -49.29
C GLU A 205 -2.29 10.19 -48.51
N ARG A 206 -2.09 8.90 -48.82
CA ARG A 206 -2.71 7.80 -48.07
C ARG A 206 -2.25 7.74 -46.62
N ILE A 207 -0.94 7.83 -46.36
CA ILE A 207 -0.41 7.83 -45.00
C ILE A 207 -0.93 9.04 -44.23
N SER A 208 -1.03 10.21 -44.87
CA SER A 208 -1.60 11.41 -44.24
C SER A 208 -3.09 11.23 -43.90
N ALA A 209 -3.86 10.59 -44.76
CA ALA A 209 -5.28 10.28 -44.51
C ALA A 209 -5.45 9.26 -43.38
N GLU A 210 -4.64 8.18 -43.38
CA GLU A 210 -4.65 7.18 -42.31
C GLU A 210 -4.20 7.78 -40.97
N MET A 211 -3.22 8.68 -40.96
CA MET A 211 -2.80 9.43 -39.76
C MET A 211 -3.94 10.31 -39.22
N GLN A 212 -4.68 11.00 -40.09
CA GLN A 212 -5.83 11.80 -39.66
C GLN A 212 -6.95 10.94 -39.07
N GLU A 213 -7.25 9.80 -39.70
CA GLU A 213 -8.24 8.84 -39.17
C GLU A 213 -7.78 8.27 -37.83
N LEU A 214 -6.51 7.89 -37.72
CA LEU A 214 -5.93 7.37 -36.48
C LEU A 214 -6.01 8.43 -35.38
N ASN A 215 -5.71 9.68 -35.68
CA ASN A 215 -5.78 10.77 -34.71
C ASN A 215 -7.22 11.00 -34.22
N GLY A 216 -8.21 10.96 -35.12
CA GLY A 216 -9.63 11.03 -34.75
C GLY A 216 -10.08 9.85 -33.86
N ARG A 217 -9.57 8.64 -34.12
CA ARG A 217 -9.84 7.47 -33.26
C ARG A 217 -9.14 7.57 -31.91
N ILE A 218 -7.93 8.12 -31.85
CA ILE A 218 -7.20 8.38 -30.60
C ILE A 218 -7.96 9.40 -29.76
N GLU A 219 -8.45 10.49 -30.37
CA GLU A 219 -9.25 11.50 -29.67
C GLU A 219 -10.54 10.89 -29.12
N THR A 220 -11.25 10.10 -29.92
CA THR A 220 -12.45 9.36 -29.48
C THR A 220 -12.14 8.39 -28.33
N SER A 221 -11.01 7.67 -28.41
CA SER A 221 -10.57 6.74 -27.35
C SER A 221 -10.20 7.49 -26.07
N SER A 222 -9.57 8.66 -26.19
CA SER A 222 -9.20 9.52 -25.06
C SER A 222 -10.45 10.00 -24.31
N GLU A 223 -11.47 10.45 -25.05
CA GLU A 223 -12.77 10.82 -24.46
C GLU A 223 -13.46 9.65 -23.74
N ALA A 224 -13.41 8.45 -24.33
CA ALA A 224 -13.97 7.26 -23.72
C ALA A 224 -13.26 6.90 -22.40
N ILE A 225 -11.92 7.02 -22.36
CA ILE A 225 -11.13 6.80 -21.15
C ILE A 225 -11.48 7.83 -20.08
N GLN A 226 -11.58 9.12 -20.42
CA GLN A 226 -11.97 10.16 -19.45
C GLN A 226 -13.36 9.90 -18.85
N LYS A 227 -14.34 9.48 -19.67
CA LYS A 227 -15.67 9.11 -19.16
C LYS A 227 -15.61 7.91 -18.21
N LEU A 228 -14.76 6.93 -18.51
CA LEU A 228 -14.56 5.76 -17.65
C LEU A 228 -13.93 6.15 -16.31
N GLU A 229 -12.88 6.99 -16.32
CA GLU A 229 -12.22 7.50 -15.12
C GLU A 229 -13.21 8.29 -14.25
N GLN A 230 -14.03 9.15 -14.85
CA GLN A 230 -15.05 9.90 -14.12
C GLN A 230 -16.09 8.98 -13.48
N ARG A 231 -16.52 7.93 -14.20
CA ARG A 231 -17.47 6.95 -13.67
C ARG A 231 -16.88 6.15 -12.52
N LEU A 232 -15.65 5.66 -12.66
CA LEU A 232 -14.94 4.92 -11.60
C LEU A 232 -14.71 5.80 -10.37
N GLY A 233 -14.33 7.06 -10.54
CA GLY A 233 -14.19 8.02 -9.45
C GLY A 233 -15.49 8.19 -8.65
N ASN A 234 -16.62 8.31 -9.35
CA ASN A 234 -17.94 8.41 -8.71
C ASN A 234 -18.33 7.11 -7.98
N GLU A 235 -18.05 5.94 -8.56
CA GLU A 235 -18.34 4.66 -7.93
C GLU A 235 -17.48 4.41 -6.68
N ILE A 236 -16.20 4.82 -6.70
CA ILE A 236 -15.31 4.73 -5.53
C ILE A 236 -15.81 5.62 -4.40
N GLU A 237 -16.19 6.86 -4.67
CA GLU A 237 -16.74 7.74 -3.62
C GLU A 237 -18.06 7.20 -3.05
N ASN A 238 -18.92 6.61 -3.88
CA ASN A 238 -20.14 5.97 -3.40
C ASN A 238 -19.84 4.76 -2.50
N ILE A 239 -18.90 3.88 -2.90
CA ILE A 239 -18.47 2.74 -2.06
C ILE A 239 -17.86 3.22 -0.74
N LYS A 240 -17.09 4.32 -0.77
CA LYS A 240 -16.49 4.90 0.44
C LYS A 240 -17.56 5.44 1.39
N GLN A 241 -18.62 6.06 0.87
CA GLN A 241 -19.78 6.48 1.67
C GLN A 241 -20.55 5.28 2.24
N GLU A 242 -20.80 4.24 1.43
CA GLU A 242 -21.42 3.00 1.90
C GLU A 242 -20.58 2.34 3.00
N LEU A 243 -19.26 2.28 2.83
CA LEU A 243 -18.33 1.71 3.82
C LEU A 243 -18.31 2.52 5.11
N ALA A 244 -18.34 3.86 5.03
CA ALA A 244 -18.43 4.71 6.21
C ALA A 244 -19.76 4.50 6.97
N ALA A 245 -20.87 4.43 6.24
CA ALA A 245 -22.18 4.12 6.84
C ALA A 245 -22.23 2.70 7.42
N LEU A 246 -21.54 1.75 6.80
CA LEU A 246 -21.45 0.38 7.31
C LEU A 246 -20.55 0.32 8.54
N HIS A 247 -19.43 1.05 8.56
CA HIS A 247 -18.52 1.13 9.70
C HIS A 247 -19.21 1.74 10.92
N ASP A 248 -20.02 2.77 10.73
CA ASP A 248 -20.85 3.34 11.81
C ASP A 248 -21.79 2.27 12.40
N LYS A 249 -22.46 1.50 11.52
CA LYS A 249 -23.36 0.40 11.89
C LYS A 249 -22.68 -0.86 12.44
N THR A 250 -21.40 -1.11 12.12
CA THR A 250 -20.63 -2.29 12.56
C THR A 250 -19.58 -1.95 13.60
N SER A 251 -19.54 -0.71 14.09
CA SER A 251 -18.74 -0.30 15.25
C SER A 251 -19.25 -0.86 16.60
N VAL A 252 -19.97 -1.99 16.56
CA VAL A 252 -20.16 -2.84 17.73
C VAL A 252 -18.81 -3.53 18.02
N PRO A 253 -18.19 -3.34 19.20
CA PRO A 253 -16.87 -3.90 19.49
C PRO A 253 -16.93 -5.44 19.43
N GLU A 254 -16.20 -6.03 18.48
CA GLU A 254 -16.10 -7.48 18.22
C GLU A 254 -15.44 -8.28 19.38
N VAL A 255 -15.10 -7.60 20.48
CA VAL A 255 -14.92 -8.25 21.78
C VAL A 255 -15.75 -7.45 22.78
N VAL A 256 -16.96 -7.95 23.05
CA VAL A 256 -17.78 -7.50 24.18
C VAL A 256 -16.97 -7.84 25.44
N SER A 257 -16.10 -6.93 25.85
CA SER A 257 -15.17 -7.09 26.96
C SER A 257 -15.67 -6.31 28.16
N GLY A 258 -15.51 -6.88 29.35
CA GLY A 258 -15.94 -6.26 30.60
C GLY A 258 -17.44 -6.45 30.85
N ILE A 259 -18.12 -5.44 31.38
CA ILE A 259 -19.49 -5.58 31.89
C ILE A 259 -20.51 -5.97 30.80
N LEU A 260 -20.29 -5.56 29.55
CA LEU A 260 -21.24 -5.85 28.47
C LEU A 260 -21.31 -7.34 28.12
N SER A 261 -20.35 -8.18 28.55
CA SER A 261 -20.38 -9.62 28.29
C SER A 261 -21.42 -10.35 29.13
N TYR A 262 -21.90 -9.72 30.20
CA TYR A 262 -22.93 -10.24 31.10
C TYR A 262 -24.34 -9.90 30.61
N ILE A 263 -24.46 -9.19 29.49
CA ILE A 263 -25.72 -8.70 28.96
C ILE A 263 -25.96 -9.42 27.66
N ASP A 264 -26.99 -10.25 27.58
CA ASP A 264 -27.19 -11.16 26.45
C ASP A 264 -27.76 -10.44 25.21
N ALA A 265 -28.67 -9.48 25.42
CA ALA A 265 -29.32 -8.76 24.34
C ALA A 265 -28.40 -7.66 23.75
N PRO A 266 -28.14 -7.67 22.42
CA PRO A 266 -27.34 -6.64 21.78
C PRO A 266 -27.98 -5.25 21.88
N GLU A 267 -29.31 -5.17 21.87
CA GLU A 267 -30.06 -3.92 22.00
C GLU A 267 -29.81 -3.25 23.37
N ASP A 268 -29.71 -4.03 24.43
CA ASP A 268 -29.43 -3.53 25.78
C ASP A 268 -27.98 -3.05 25.92
N ARG A 269 -27.03 -3.72 25.26
CA ARG A 269 -25.63 -3.27 25.22
C ARG A 269 -25.49 -1.91 24.54
N ASP A 270 -26.21 -1.70 23.44
CA ASP A 270 -26.24 -0.43 22.73
C ASP A 270 -26.89 0.66 23.58
N LEU A 271 -28.03 0.34 24.21
CA LEU A 271 -28.72 1.26 25.11
C LEU A 271 -27.83 1.72 26.28
N ILE A 272 -27.13 0.80 26.94
CA ILE A 272 -26.19 1.12 28.02
C ILE A 272 -25.04 1.97 27.51
N THR A 273 -24.50 1.64 26.34
CA THR A 273 -23.41 2.40 25.73
C THR A 273 -23.83 3.83 25.44
N ASP A 274 -25.03 4.03 24.91
CA ASP A 274 -25.56 5.36 24.60
C ASP A 274 -25.90 6.15 25.86
N LYS A 275 -26.49 5.51 26.87
CA LYS A 275 -26.74 6.14 28.17
C LYS A 275 -25.44 6.50 28.89
N ALA A 276 -24.42 5.67 28.80
CA ALA A 276 -23.09 5.97 29.33
C ALA A 276 -22.47 7.19 28.65
N LYS A 277 -22.52 7.26 27.31
CA LYS A 277 -22.06 8.43 26.53
C LYS A 277 -22.83 9.69 26.91
N GLU A 278 -24.15 9.61 27.04
CA GLU A 278 -25.03 10.72 27.43
C GLU A 278 -24.64 11.25 28.83
N ALA A 279 -24.50 10.36 29.80
CA ALA A 279 -24.18 10.72 31.18
C ALA A 279 -22.77 11.31 31.33
N ILE A 280 -21.78 10.76 30.60
CA ILE A 280 -20.41 11.31 30.56
C ILE A 280 -20.39 12.69 29.89
N SER A 281 -21.14 12.87 28.79
CA SER A 281 -21.25 14.16 28.09
C SER A 281 -21.89 15.24 28.96
N ARG A 282 -22.79 14.85 29.87
CA ARG A 282 -23.38 15.73 30.88
C ARG A 282 -22.47 16.02 32.08
N GLY A 283 -21.27 15.44 32.12
CA GLY A 283 -20.32 15.63 33.22
C GLY A 283 -20.75 14.98 34.54
N MET A 284 -21.63 13.97 34.49
CA MET A 284 -22.13 13.29 35.69
C MET A 284 -21.00 12.58 36.45
N THR A 285 -21.08 12.59 37.78
CA THR A 285 -20.22 11.80 38.66
C THR A 285 -20.65 10.33 38.66
N TYR A 286 -19.78 9.42 39.10
CA TYR A 286 -20.08 7.98 39.08
C TYR A 286 -21.38 7.63 39.83
N SER A 287 -21.64 8.22 41.00
CA SER A 287 -22.88 7.98 41.74
C SER A 287 -24.11 8.47 40.97
N GLN A 288 -24.03 9.67 40.35
CA GLN A 288 -25.11 10.20 39.52
C GLN A 288 -25.36 9.35 38.27
N ILE A 289 -24.30 8.73 37.70
CA ILE A 289 -24.44 7.81 36.57
C ILE A 289 -25.17 6.53 36.99
N VAL A 290 -24.91 6.02 38.21
CA VAL A 290 -25.62 4.86 38.74
C VAL A 290 -27.11 5.16 38.92
N ASP A 291 -27.45 6.29 39.55
CA ASP A 291 -28.85 6.72 39.70
C ASP A 291 -29.52 6.95 38.33
N PHE A 292 -28.76 7.47 37.37
CA PHE A 292 -29.23 7.67 36.00
C PHE A 292 -29.49 6.34 35.29
N PHE A 293 -28.65 5.33 35.49
CA PHE A 293 -28.84 3.99 34.93
C PHE A 293 -30.05 3.29 35.55
N GLU A 294 -30.25 3.40 36.86
CA GLU A 294 -31.45 2.87 37.54
C GLU A 294 -32.74 3.45 36.96
N ALA A 295 -32.74 4.75 36.63
CA ALA A 295 -33.91 5.42 36.08
C ALA A 295 -34.13 5.20 34.58
N SER A 296 -33.11 4.76 33.83
CA SER A 296 -33.14 4.77 32.35
C SER A 296 -32.97 3.41 31.68
N LEU A 297 -32.54 2.39 32.42
CA LEU A 297 -32.39 1.02 31.93
C LEU A 297 -33.51 0.13 32.48
N SER A 298 -33.69 -1.05 31.90
CA SER A 298 -34.55 -2.08 32.48
C SER A 298 -33.95 -2.59 33.80
N ASP A 299 -34.81 -3.02 34.72
CA ASP A 299 -34.39 -3.49 36.04
C ASP A 299 -33.40 -4.65 35.93
N GLU A 300 -33.65 -5.62 35.04
CA GLU A 300 -32.76 -6.74 34.78
C GLU A 300 -31.35 -6.31 34.36
N VAL A 301 -31.25 -5.34 33.45
CA VAL A 301 -29.95 -4.81 32.99
C VAL A 301 -29.25 -4.00 34.07
N TYR A 302 -30.01 -3.21 34.84
CA TYR A 302 -29.44 -2.44 35.95
C TYR A 302 -28.89 -3.35 37.06
N GLN A 303 -29.60 -4.44 37.39
CA GLN A 303 -29.13 -5.42 38.38
C GLN A 303 -27.78 -6.01 37.99
N GLU A 304 -27.57 -6.34 36.71
CA GLU A 304 -26.28 -6.84 36.22
C GLU A 304 -25.16 -5.79 36.35
N LEU A 305 -25.45 -4.52 36.04
CA LEU A 305 -24.50 -3.42 36.25
C LEU A 305 -24.16 -3.20 37.74
N ALA A 306 -25.16 -3.33 38.61
CA ALA A 306 -25.06 -3.15 40.05
C ALA A 306 -24.32 -4.32 40.73
N ALA A 307 -24.48 -5.54 40.22
CA ALA A 307 -23.77 -6.73 40.67
C ALA A 307 -22.25 -6.65 40.42
N HIS A 308 -21.84 -5.88 39.40
CA HIS A 308 -20.46 -5.78 38.95
C HIS A 308 -19.91 -4.34 38.93
N PRO A 309 -19.88 -3.63 40.07
CA PRO A 309 -19.57 -2.19 40.12
C PRO A 309 -18.16 -1.83 39.64
N ARG A 310 -17.20 -2.75 39.78
CA ARG A 310 -15.84 -2.55 39.26
C ARG A 310 -15.80 -2.56 37.73
N LEU A 311 -16.47 -3.52 37.11
CA LEU A 311 -16.53 -3.64 35.65
C LEU A 311 -17.31 -2.48 35.04
N THR A 312 -18.41 -2.08 35.68
CA THR A 312 -19.19 -0.89 35.29
C THR A 312 -18.33 0.38 35.34
N LYS A 313 -17.52 0.55 36.38
CA LYS A 313 -16.60 1.69 36.49
C LYS A 313 -15.50 1.68 35.43
N ASP A 314 -14.90 0.54 35.13
CA ASP A 314 -13.87 0.42 34.10
C ASP A 314 -14.43 0.62 32.69
N PHE A 315 -15.66 0.15 32.45
CA PHE A 315 -16.41 0.45 31.24
C PHE A 315 -16.63 1.96 31.07
N LEU A 316 -17.16 2.65 32.09
CA LEU A 316 -17.34 4.11 32.04
C LEU A 316 -16.03 4.88 31.83
N ARG A 317 -14.93 4.43 32.44
CA ARG A 317 -13.59 5.00 32.20
C ARG A 317 -13.14 4.81 30.76
N SER A 318 -13.40 3.63 30.17
CA SER A 318 -13.03 3.33 28.80
C SER A 318 -13.77 4.24 27.81
N ILE A 319 -15.05 4.52 28.07
CA ILE A 319 -15.85 5.46 27.27
C ILE A 319 -15.31 6.88 27.48
N LYS A 320 -15.09 7.31 28.72
CA LYS A 320 -14.56 8.65 29.03
C LYS A 320 -13.20 8.94 28.38
N LYS A 321 -12.36 7.92 28.15
CA LYS A 321 -11.07 8.08 27.47
C LYS A 321 -11.21 8.31 25.94
N LYS A 322 -12.34 7.93 25.36
CA LYS A 322 -12.62 8.11 23.92
C LYS A 322 -13.22 9.49 23.60
N PHE A 323 -13.75 10.19 24.61
CA PHE A 323 -14.15 11.60 24.54
C PHE A 323 -12.97 12.50 24.92
#